data_AF-A0A250G997-F1
#
_entry.id   AF-A0A250G997-F1
#
_cell.length_a   1.000
_cell.length_b   1.000
_cell.length_c   1.000
_cell.angle_alpha   90.00
_cell.angle_beta   90.00
_cell.angle_gamma   90.00
#
_symmetry.space_group_name_H-M   'P 1'
#
loop_
_entity.id
_entity.type
_entity.pdbx_description
1 polymer ?
#
loop_
_entity_poly.entity_id
_entity_poly.type
_entity_poly.pdbx_seq_one_letter_code
_entity_poly.pdbx_strand_id
1 'polypeptide(L)'
;MFEAKEAIGSNGYSWPRITDSEYRMLNKLAQDLGAGKGKIYAHITGELKIVSENPYCISCQGVIQQFNKMFPNVKLILVDGVK
;
A
#
# COMPACT_ATOMS: atom_id res chain seq x y z
N MET A 1 11.34 -0.71 -1.30
CA MET A 1 10.22 -1.63 -1.59
C MET A 1 9.58 -2.10 -0.30
N PHE A 2 8.25 -2.06 -0.27
CA PHE A 2 7.41 -2.34 0.90
C PHE A 2 7.32 -3.84 1.18
N GLU A 3 7.05 -4.18 2.43
CA GLU A 3 6.90 -5.54 2.90
C GLU A 3 5.41 -5.89 2.98
N ALA A 4 5.03 -6.99 2.31
CA ALA A 4 3.69 -7.52 2.42
C ALA A 4 3.57 -8.24 3.77
N LYS A 5 2.44 -8.05 4.46
CA LYS A 5 2.11 -8.87 5.63
C LYS A 5 1.44 -10.15 5.17
N GLU A 6 1.66 -11.24 5.89
CA GLU A 6 0.88 -12.45 5.67
C GLU A 6 -0.54 -12.26 6.18
N ALA A 7 -1.52 -12.77 5.44
CA ALA A 7 -2.88 -12.92 5.95
C ALA A 7 -3.11 -14.38 6.32
N ILE A 8 -3.65 -14.61 7.53
CA ILE A 8 -4.05 -15.93 7.99
C ILE A 8 -5.47 -16.20 7.47
N GLY A 9 -5.61 -17.22 6.63
CA GLY A 9 -6.92 -17.69 6.19
C GLY A 9 -7.66 -18.42 7.31
N SER A 10 -8.98 -18.58 7.19
CA SER A 10 -9.80 -19.32 8.17
C SER A 10 -9.38 -20.79 8.38
N ASN A 11 -8.54 -21.31 7.49
CA ASN A 11 -7.93 -22.64 7.54
C ASN A 11 -6.55 -22.67 8.26
N GLY A 12 -6.11 -21.55 8.84
CA GLY A 12 -4.82 -21.45 9.56
C GLY A 12 -3.59 -21.29 8.66
N TYR A 13 -3.76 -21.32 7.34
CA TYR A 13 -2.65 -21.10 6.40
C TYR A 13 -2.39 -19.61 6.23
N SER A 14 -1.12 -19.22 6.34
CA SER A 14 -0.68 -17.87 6.04
C SER A 14 -0.29 -17.76 4.57
N TRP A 15 -0.78 -16.71 3.90
CA TRP A 15 -0.43 -16.43 2.52
C TRP A 15 0.17 -15.03 2.43
N PRO A 16 1.36 -14.86 1.81
CA PRO A 16 1.94 -13.55 1.63
C PRO A 16 1.07 -12.74 0.68
N ARG A 17 0.63 -11.55 1.14
CA ARG A 17 -0.28 -10.66 0.39
C ARG A 17 0.45 -9.82 -0.65
N ILE A 18 1.38 -10.46 -1.36
CA ILE A 18 2.16 -9.85 -2.45
C ILE A 18 1.35 -9.69 -3.74
N THR A 19 0.26 -10.45 -3.88
CA THR A 19 -0.64 -10.39 -5.04
C THR A 19 -1.68 -9.27 -4.92
N ASP A 20 -1.81 -8.66 -3.75
CA ASP A 20 -2.78 -7.59 -3.51
C ASP A 20 -2.48 -6.40 -4.43
N SER A 21 -3.53 -5.87 -5.05
CA SER A 21 -3.44 -4.78 -6.02
C SER A 21 -2.75 -3.55 -5.43
N GLU A 22 -3.02 -3.26 -4.16
CA GLU A 22 -2.44 -2.18 -3.37
C GLU A 22 -0.94 -2.38 -3.15
N TYR A 23 -0.50 -3.62 -2.88
CA TYR A 23 0.92 -3.94 -2.77
C TYR A 23 1.65 -3.67 -4.07
N ARG A 24 1.13 -4.19 -5.19
CA ARG A 24 1.78 -4.06 -6.51
C ARG A 24 1.78 -2.62 -6.98
N MET A 25 0.65 -1.93 -6.86
CA MET A 25 0.50 -0.54 -7.29
C MET A 25 1.39 0.41 -6.48
N LEU A 26 1.38 0.32 -5.15
CA LEU A 26 2.19 1.21 -4.30
C LEU A 26 3.69 0.96 -4.49
N ASN A 27 4.12 -0.30 -4.62
CA ASN A 27 5.53 -0.58 -4.93
C ASN A 27 5.94 -0.06 -6.31
N LYS A 28 5.07 -0.22 -7.31
CA LYS A 28 5.35 0.32 -8.65
C LYS A 28 5.43 1.85 -8.63
N LEU A 29 4.48 2.52 -7.96
CA LEU A 29 4.52 3.97 -7.80
C LEU A 29 5.80 4.43 -7.10
N ALA A 30 6.21 3.75 -6.02
CA ALA A 30 7.46 4.05 -5.34
C ALA A 30 8.69 3.86 -6.25
N GLN A 31 8.71 2.81 -7.07
CA GLN A 31 9.78 2.60 -8.07
C GLN A 31 9.80 3.69 -9.13
N ASP A 32 8.64 4.07 -9.66
CA ASP A 32 8.51 5.10 -10.70
C ASP A 32 8.92 6.49 -10.16
N LEU A 33 8.77 6.72 -8.86
CA LEU A 33 9.28 7.90 -8.14
C LEU A 33 10.78 7.80 -7.77
N GLY A 34 11.47 6.72 -8.15
CA GLY A 34 12.88 6.51 -7.83
C GLY A 34 13.16 6.20 -6.35
N ALA A 35 12.17 5.68 -5.62
CA ALA A 35 12.27 5.48 -4.19
C ALA A 35 13.01 4.19 -3.80
N GLY A 36 13.98 4.32 -2.90
CA GLY A 36 14.74 3.23 -2.30
C GLY A 36 14.11 2.72 -1.01
N LYS A 37 14.29 1.43 -0.71
CA LYS A 37 13.81 0.82 0.55
C LYS A 37 14.43 1.55 1.75
N GLY A 38 13.61 1.86 2.76
CA GLY A 38 14.05 2.46 4.02
C GLY A 38 14.39 3.96 3.98
N LYS A 39 14.22 4.63 2.84
CA LYS A 39 14.40 6.09 2.73
C LYS A 39 13.06 6.81 2.87
N ILE A 40 13.10 8.05 3.35
CA ILE A 40 11.94 8.94 3.47
C ILE A 40 12.08 10.05 2.42
N TYR A 41 11.02 10.26 1.65
CA TYR A 41 10.94 11.17 0.52
C TYR A 41 9.98 12.33 0.83
N ALA A 42 10.31 13.13 1.86
CA ALA A 42 9.47 14.24 2.29
C ALA A 42 9.36 15.38 1.25
N HIS A 43 10.30 15.49 0.31
CA HIS A 43 10.21 16.48 -0.77
C HIS A 43 9.14 16.14 -1.81
N ILE A 44 8.69 14.88 -1.87
CA ILE A 44 7.63 14.45 -2.77
C ILE A 44 6.30 14.75 -2.10
N THR A 45 5.49 15.56 -2.77
CA THR A 45 4.17 15.98 -2.34
C THR A 45 3.15 15.64 -3.41
N GLY A 46 1.90 15.48 -3.01
CA GLY A 46 0.82 15.19 -3.96
C GLY A 46 -0.39 14.58 -3.28
N GLU A 47 -1.36 14.20 -4.08
CA GLU A 47 -2.55 13.48 -3.62
C GLU A 47 -2.68 12.16 -4.39
N LEU A 48 -2.82 11.06 -3.65
CA LEU A 48 -3.04 9.72 -4.19
C LEU A 48 -4.42 9.24 -3.74
N LYS A 49 -5.37 9.23 -4.67
CA LYS A 49 -6.71 8.67 -4.46
C LYS A 49 -6.77 7.25 -4.99
N ILE A 50 -7.01 6.30 -4.09
CA ILE A 50 -7.22 4.88 -4.42
C ILE A 50 -8.72 4.61 -4.29
N VAL A 51 -9.30 4.04 -5.34
CA VAL A 51 -10.71 3.65 -5.38
C VAL A 51 -10.79 2.16 -5.63
N SER A 52 -11.49 1.44 -4.76
CA SER A 52 -11.65 -0.01 -4.86
C SER A 52 -13.12 -0.39 -4.70
N GLU A 53 -13.59 -1.32 -5.52
CA GLU A 53 -14.92 -1.92 -5.41
C GLU A 53 -15.02 -2.77 -4.14
N ASN A 54 -13.93 -3.45 -3.78
CA ASN A 54 -13.85 -4.28 -2.58
C ASN A 54 -13.29 -3.48 -1.38
N PRO A 55 -13.73 -3.80 -0.14
CA PRO A 55 -13.14 -3.23 1.06
C PRO A 55 -11.65 -3.55 1.14
N TYR A 56 -10.84 -2.55 1.51
CA TYR A 56 -9.41 -2.75 1.71
C TYR A 56 -9.20 -3.81 2.78
N CYS A 57 -8.45 -4.86 2.45
CA CYS A 57 -8.17 -5.91 3.41
C CYS A 57 -7.34 -5.33 4.58
N ILE A 58 -7.57 -5.81 5.81
CA ILE A 58 -6.76 -5.46 6.99
C ILE A 58 -5.26 -5.67 6.72
N SER A 59 -4.91 -6.64 5.87
CA SER A 59 -3.53 -6.88 5.45
C SER A 59 -2.95 -5.76 4.56
N CYS A 60 -3.76 -5.07 3.75
CA CYS A 60 -3.36 -3.95 2.90
C CYS A 60 -2.99 -2.70 3.71
N GLN A 61 -3.53 -2.53 4.92
CA GLN A 61 -3.17 -1.41 5.81
C GLN A 61 -1.67 -1.35 6.08
N GLY A 62 -0.99 -2.51 6.15
CA GLY A 62 0.46 -2.57 6.38
C GLY A 62 1.27 -1.88 5.28
N VAL A 63 0.87 -2.05 4.01
CA VAL A 63 1.58 -1.44 2.87
C VAL A 63 1.27 0.04 2.78
N ILE A 64 0.00 0.42 2.97
CA ILE A 64 -0.43 1.83 2.95
C ILE A 64 0.31 2.64 4.02
N GLN A 65 0.44 2.09 5.23
CA GLN A 65 1.21 2.73 6.30
C GLN A 65 2.68 2.89 5.95
N GLN A 66 3.30 1.88 5.33
CA GLN A 66 4.69 1.98 4.88
C GLN A 66 4.87 3.04 3.77
N PHE A 67 3.91 3.12 2.84
CA PHE A 67 3.91 4.16 1.81
C PHE A 67 3.78 5.55 2.42
N ASN A 68 2.84 5.74 3.36
CA ASN A 68 2.66 7.03 4.03
C ASN A 68 3.89 7.43 4.87
N LYS A 69 4.58 6.47 5.49
CA LYS A 69 5.87 6.73 6.16
C LYS A 69 6.98 7.12 5.19
N MET A 70 7.00 6.51 4.01
CA MET A 70 7.98 6.80 2.96
C MET A 70 7.72 8.15 2.29
N PHE A 71 6.46 8.52 2.09
CA PHE A 71 6.03 9.77 1.44
C PHE A 71 5.08 10.55 2.37
N PRO A 72 5.59 11.15 3.46
CA PRO A 72 4.74 11.76 4.50
C PRO A 72 3.91 12.96 4.02
N ASN A 73 4.30 13.57 2.91
CA ASN A 73 3.62 14.73 2.32
C ASN A 73 2.75 14.35 1.11
N VAL A 74 2.57 13.05 0.84
CA VAL A 74 1.59 12.55 -0.12
C VAL A 74 0.30 12.24 0.61
N LYS A 75 -0.75 13.01 0.31
CA LYS A 75 -2.08 12.83 0.90
C LYS A 75 -2.74 11.60 0.29
N LEU A 76 -3.00 10.59 1.11
CA LEU A 76 -3.61 9.34 0.66
C LEU A 76 -5.12 9.36 0.96
N ILE A 77 -5.93 9.23 -0.08
CA ILE A 77 -7.39 9.14 0.02
C ILE A 77 -7.81 7.74 -0.38
N LEU A 78 -8.40 7.01 0.56
CA LEU A 78 -8.92 5.67 0.32
C LEU A 78 -10.44 5.76 0.18
N VAL A 79 -10.95 5.26 -0.94
CA VAL A 79 -12.39 5.07 -1.18
C VAL A 79 -12.61 3.58 -1.42
N ASP A 80 -13.41 2.94 -0.58
CA ASP A 80 -13.82 1.55 -0.72
C ASP A 80 -15.36 1.41 -0.81
N GLY A 81 -15.81 0.23 -1.25
CA GLY A 81 -17.23 -0.12 -1.28
C GLY A 81 -18.02 0.65 -2.35
N VAL A 82 -17.35 1.11 -3.41
CA VAL A 82 -18.02 1.74 -4.55
C VAL A 82 -18.75 0.64 -5.31
N LYS A 83 -20.08 0.73 -5.34
CA LYS A 83 -21.00 -0.25 -5.91
C LYS A 83 -21.79 0.36 -7.06
#